data_AF-A0A8C4WPW4-F1
#
_entry.id   AF-A0A8C4WPW4-F1
#
_cell.length_a   1.000
_cell.length_b   1.000
_cell.length_c   1.000
_cell.angle_alpha   90.00
_cell.angle_beta   90.00
_cell.angle_gamma   90.00
#
_symmetry.space_group_name_H-M   'P 1'
#
loop_
_entity.id
_entity.type
_entity.pdbx_description
1 polymer ?
#
loop_
_entity_poly.entity_id
_entity_poly.type
_entity_poly.pdbx_seq_one_letter_code
_entity_poly.pdbx_strand_id
1 'polypeptide(L)'
;MRRGDCSVGKKSRKFMTLAENIVIFEELRGGMSVASVGHENHVNESTARIIHSSEDKIHASVKTSTPGGAKVSQVPRRNHLIENIERLMSVFAMRAYCISFLNP
;
A
#
# COMPACT_ATOMS: atom_id res chain seq x y z
N MET A 1 -38.39 17.69 37.98
CA MET A 1 -37.14 17.74 37.18
C MET A 1 -37.44 17.20 35.78
N ARG A 2 -37.34 18.02 34.74
CA ARG A 2 -37.57 17.60 33.34
C ARG A 2 -36.36 16.80 32.87
N ARG A 3 -36.56 15.54 32.45
CA ARG A 3 -35.56 14.81 31.67
C ARG A 3 -35.57 15.42 30.28
N GLY A 4 -34.47 16.08 29.92
CA GLY A 4 -34.26 16.55 28.56
C GLY A 4 -33.90 15.36 27.70
N ASP A 5 -34.82 14.91 26.86
CA ASP A 5 -34.50 14.01 25.77
C ASP A 5 -33.67 14.79 24.75
N CYS A 6 -32.35 14.64 24.87
CA CYS A 6 -31.41 15.08 23.86
C CYS A 6 -31.65 14.17 22.66
N SER A 7 -32.32 14.66 21.61
CA SER A 7 -32.47 13.93 20.36
C SER A 7 -31.09 13.76 19.73
N VAL A 8 -30.38 12.69 20.12
CA VAL A 8 -29.11 12.29 19.51
C VAL A 8 -29.43 11.94 18.06
N GLY A 9 -29.19 12.90 17.16
CA GLY A 9 -29.36 12.71 15.73
C GLY A 9 -28.66 11.43 15.30
N LYS A 10 -29.37 10.57 14.55
CA LYS A 10 -28.81 9.30 14.04
C LYS A 10 -27.55 9.64 13.25
N LYS A 11 -26.38 9.26 13.76
CA LYS A 11 -25.11 9.42 13.04
C LYS A 11 -25.20 8.65 11.71
N SER A 12 -24.95 9.33 10.60
CA SER A 12 -24.84 8.67 9.30
C SER A 12 -23.69 7.66 9.34
N ARG A 13 -23.91 6.49 8.74
CA ARG A 13 -22.83 5.48 8.63
C ARG A 13 -21.82 5.98 7.60
N LYS A 14 -20.56 6.08 8.01
CA LYS A 14 -19.43 6.25 7.09
C LYS A 14 -19.30 4.96 6.29
N PHE A 15 -19.43 5.06 4.98
CA PHE A 15 -19.09 3.96 4.07
C PHE A 15 -17.59 4.01 3.82
N MET A 16 -16.95 2.85 3.90
CA MET A 16 -15.52 2.69 3.63
C MET A 16 -15.33 1.76 2.44
N THR A 17 -14.38 2.11 1.60
CA THR A 17 -13.94 1.33 0.45
C THR A 17 -13.12 0.13 0.90
N LEU A 18 -12.99 -0.87 0.01
CA LEU A 18 -12.14 -2.04 0.28
C LEU A 18 -10.67 -1.63 0.50
N ALA A 19 -10.17 -0.62 -0.21
CA ALA A 19 -8.81 -0.12 -0.08
C ALA A 19 -8.54 0.44 1.32
N GLU A 20 -9.45 1.27 1.85
CA GLU A 20 -9.32 1.81 3.21
C GLU A 20 -9.32 0.70 4.27
N ASN A 21 -10.15 -0.35 4.10
CA ASN A 21 -10.15 -1.50 5.00
C ASN A 21 -8.82 -2.29 4.96
N ILE A 22 -8.18 -2.41 3.79
CA ILE A 22 -6.89 -3.08 3.63
C ILE A 22 -5.78 -2.29 4.34
N VAL A 23 -5.76 -0.96 4.21
CA VAL A 23 -4.77 -0.11 4.89
C VAL A 23 -4.87 -0.30 6.40
N ILE A 24 -6.07 -0.15 6.98
CA ILE A 24 -6.30 -0.36 8.41
C ILE A 24 -5.88 -1.78 8.84
N PHE A 25 -6.15 -2.79 8.02
CA PHE A 25 -5.79 -4.16 8.31
C PHE A 25 -4.26 -4.37 8.36
N GLU A 26 -3.53 -3.88 7.36
CA GLU A 26 -2.05 -4.00 7.33
C GLU A 26 -1.38 -3.22 8.47
N GLU A 27 -1.93 -2.07 8.84
CA GLU A 27 -1.46 -1.29 9.97
C GLU A 27 -1.61 -2.03 11.32
N LEU A 28 -2.76 -2.64 11.54
CA LEU A 28 -3.01 -3.46 12.75
C LEU A 28 -2.14 -4.72 12.74
N ARG A 29 -1.97 -5.36 11.57
CA ARG A 29 -1.10 -6.53 11.39
C ARG A 29 0.38 -6.18 11.61
N GLY A 30 0.79 -4.97 11.25
CA GLY A 30 2.11 -4.41 11.52
C GLY A 30 2.38 -4.13 13.01
N GLY A 31 1.41 -4.39 13.89
CA GLY A 31 1.54 -4.24 15.34
C GLY A 31 1.16 -2.86 15.86
N MET A 32 0.55 -2.00 15.05
CA MET A 32 0.02 -0.73 15.54
C MET A 32 -1.18 -0.95 16.46
N SER A 33 -1.31 -0.09 17.47
CA SER A 33 -2.42 -0.17 18.41
C SER A 33 -3.74 0.25 17.74
N VAL A 34 -4.85 -0.38 18.15
CA VAL A 34 -6.21 -0.05 17.67
C VAL A 34 -6.54 1.44 17.86
N ALA A 35 -6.07 2.04 18.96
CA ALA A 35 -6.29 3.46 19.25
C ALA A 35 -5.52 4.36 18.27
N SER A 36 -4.25 4.04 17.99
CA SER A 36 -3.42 4.77 17.02
C SER A 36 -4.01 4.70 15.61
N VAL A 37 -4.37 3.49 15.15
CA VAL A 37 -4.99 3.27 13.84
C VAL A 37 -6.34 3.99 13.73
N GLY A 38 -7.14 3.97 14.81
CA GLY A 38 -8.41 4.68 14.91
C GLY A 38 -8.25 6.20 14.73
N HIS A 39 -7.23 6.78 15.37
CA HIS A 39 -6.93 8.20 15.28
C HIS A 39 -6.46 8.60 13.88
N GLU A 40 -5.51 7.85 13.31
CA GLU A 40 -4.90 8.14 11.99
C GLU A 40 -5.92 8.03 10.85
N ASN A 41 -6.77 7.00 10.89
CA ASN A 41 -7.74 6.71 9.82
C ASN A 41 -9.15 7.29 10.08
N HIS A 42 -9.30 8.07 11.15
CA HIS A 42 -10.59 8.64 11.60
C HIS A 42 -11.70 7.58 11.67
N VAL A 43 -11.41 6.47 12.34
CA VAL A 43 -12.33 5.34 12.57
C VAL A 43 -12.44 5.04 14.04
N ASN A 44 -13.66 4.70 14.48
CA ASN A 44 -13.87 4.26 15.86
C ASN A 44 -13.09 2.97 16.11
N GLU A 45 -12.56 2.80 17.31
CA GLU A 45 -11.84 1.58 17.69
C GLU A 45 -12.67 0.30 17.52
N SER A 46 -13.99 0.38 17.73
CA SER A 46 -14.91 -0.73 17.49
C SER A 46 -14.87 -1.16 16.02
N THR A 47 -14.79 -0.21 15.10
CA THR A 47 -14.70 -0.46 13.66
C THR A 47 -13.37 -1.08 13.31
N ALA A 48 -12.26 -0.56 13.84
CA ALA A 48 -10.92 -1.13 13.63
C ALA A 48 -10.83 -2.59 14.14
N ARG A 49 -11.42 -2.90 15.30
CA ARG A 49 -11.53 -4.29 15.81
C ARG A 49 -12.34 -5.19 14.87
N ILE A 50 -13.45 -4.69 14.34
CA ILE A 50 -14.29 -5.45 13.38
C ILE A 50 -13.51 -5.72 12.09
N ILE A 51 -12.80 -4.72 11.56
CA ILE A 51 -11.97 -4.86 10.36
C ILE A 51 -10.91 -5.94 10.58
N HIS A 52 -10.21 -5.90 11.71
CA HIS A 52 -9.24 -6.93 12.08
C HIS A 52 -9.85 -8.34 12.12
N SER A 53 -11.05 -8.50 12.71
CA SER A 53 -11.75 -9.79 12.74
C SER A 53 -12.32 -10.24 11.39
N SER A 54 -12.37 -9.36 10.40
CA SER A 54 -12.98 -9.62 9.09
C SER A 54 -11.96 -9.97 8.00
N GLU A 55 -10.74 -10.37 8.39
CA GLU A 55 -9.61 -10.69 7.50
C GLU A 55 -10.01 -11.58 6.32
N ASP A 56 -10.66 -12.71 6.59
CA ASP A 56 -11.06 -13.68 5.56
C ASP A 56 -11.95 -13.05 4.48
N LYS A 57 -12.84 -12.12 4.86
CA LYS A 57 -13.75 -11.45 3.95
C LYS A 57 -13.04 -10.41 3.09
N ILE A 58 -12.04 -9.73 3.65
CA ILE A 58 -11.21 -8.78 2.92
C ILE A 58 -10.38 -9.54 1.89
N HIS A 59 -9.72 -10.63 2.27
CA HIS A 59 -8.97 -11.48 1.35
C HIS A 59 -9.82 -12.09 0.24
N ALA A 60 -11.01 -12.60 0.56
CA ALA A 60 -11.94 -13.10 -0.44
C ALA A 60 -12.35 -11.99 -1.41
N SER A 61 -12.65 -10.79 -0.91
CA SER A 61 -13.03 -9.64 -1.72
C SER A 61 -11.90 -9.23 -2.66
N VAL A 62 -10.66 -9.14 -2.18
CA VAL A 62 -9.47 -8.84 -3.01
C VAL A 62 -9.29 -9.85 -4.15
N LYS A 63 -9.45 -11.15 -3.86
CA LYS A 63 -9.39 -12.21 -4.88
C LYS A 63 -10.45 -12.04 -5.95
N THR A 64 -11.68 -11.67 -5.57
CA THR A 64 -12.79 -11.47 -6.52
C THR A 64 -12.70 -10.16 -7.30
N SER A 65 -12.12 -9.12 -6.70
CA SER A 65 -11.97 -7.80 -7.33
C SER A 65 -10.80 -7.73 -8.30
N THR A 66 -9.82 -8.62 -8.17
CA THR A 66 -8.73 -8.74 -9.13
C THR A 66 -9.26 -9.40 -10.41
N PRO A 67 -9.24 -8.74 -11.58
CA PRO A 67 -9.64 -9.38 -12.82
C PRO A 67 -8.77 -10.61 -13.05
N GLY A 68 -9.36 -11.80 -13.16
CA GLY A 68 -8.60 -13.06 -13.28
C GLY A 68 -7.65 -13.14 -14.48
N GLY A 69 -7.74 -12.19 -15.43
CA GLY A 69 -6.83 -12.04 -16.57
C GLY A 69 -5.68 -11.05 -16.37
N ALA A 70 -5.60 -10.34 -15.24
CA ALA A 70 -4.53 -9.39 -14.96
C ALA A 70 -3.23 -10.14 -14.66
N LYS A 71 -2.37 -10.28 -15.68
CA LYS A 71 -1.04 -10.86 -15.52
C LYS A 71 -0.17 -9.88 -14.73
N VAL A 72 0.17 -10.23 -13.50
CA VAL A 72 1.25 -9.55 -12.77
C VAL A 72 2.54 -9.86 -13.51
N SER A 73 3.02 -8.90 -14.30
CA SER A 73 4.37 -8.94 -14.85
C SER A 73 5.32 -8.66 -13.70
N GLN A 74 5.85 -9.70 -13.07
CA GLN A 74 7.00 -9.55 -12.18
C GLN A 74 8.19 -9.22 -13.07
N VAL A 75 8.44 -7.93 -13.29
CA VAL A 75 9.66 -7.48 -13.95
C VAL A 75 10.82 -7.88 -13.04
N PRO A 76 11.73 -8.75 -13.48
CA PRO A 76 12.88 -9.11 -12.67
C PRO A 76 13.71 -7.86 -12.38
N ARG A 77 14.04 -7.64 -11.11
CA ARG A 77 14.77 -6.47 -10.59
C ARG A 77 16.12 -6.23 -11.27
N ARG A 78 16.70 -7.28 -11.86
CA ARG A 78 17.83 -7.25 -12.79
C ARG A 78 17.50 -8.11 -14.01
N ASN A 79 17.52 -7.50 -15.18
CA ASN A 79 17.38 -8.17 -16.46
C ASN A 79 18.76 -8.18 -17.15
N HIS A 80 19.13 -9.26 -17.82
CA HIS A 80 20.39 -9.36 -18.58
C HIS A 80 20.58 -8.22 -19.59
N LEU A 81 19.48 -7.63 -20.08
CA LEU A 81 19.52 -6.42 -20.90
C LEU A 81 20.16 -5.23 -20.16
N ILE A 82 19.81 -5.03 -18.89
CA ILE A 82 20.36 -3.94 -18.06
C ILE A 82 21.84 -4.20 -17.78
N GLU A 83 22.23 -5.44 -17.46
CA GLU A 83 23.63 -5.81 -17.22
C GLU A 83 24.52 -5.60 -18.47
N ASN A 84 23.99 -5.93 -19.66
CA ASN A 84 24.70 -5.72 -20.91
C ASN A 84 24.86 -4.23 -21.25
N ILE A 85 23.83 -3.42 -21.00
CA ILE A 85 23.88 -1.97 -21.18
C ILE A 85 24.93 -1.35 -20.24
N GLU A 86 24.93 -1.73 -18.96
CA GLU A 86 25.91 -1.24 -17.97
C GLU A 86 27.36 -1.55 -18.37
N ARG A 87 27.62 -2.76 -18.89
CA ARG A 87 28.94 -3.15 -19.39
C ARG A 87 29.38 -2.32 -20.59
N LEU A 88 28.52 -2.15 -21.59
CA LEU A 88 28.82 -1.37 -22.78
C LEU A 88 29.09 0.10 -22.44
N MET A 89 28.28 0.68 -21.54
CA MET A 89 28.47 2.04 -21.05
C MET A 89 29.80 2.19 -20.30
N SER A 90 30.20 1.19 -19.52
CA SER A 90 31.48 1.19 -18.80
C SER A 90 32.67 1.19 -19.76
N VAL A 91 32.62 0.37 -20.83
CA VAL A 91 33.66 0.34 -21.87
C VAL A 91 33.74 1.68 -22.61
N PHE A 92 32.59 2.25 -22.98
CA PHE A 92 32.54 3.54 -23.67
C PHE A 92 33.08 4.67 -22.81
N ALA A 93 32.69 4.73 -21.53
CA ALA A 93 33.18 5.71 -20.57
C ALA A 93 34.70 5.63 -20.43
N MET A 94 35.26 4.43 -20.21
CA MET A 94 36.72 4.24 -20.10
C MET A 94 37.46 4.68 -21.36
N ARG A 95 36.91 4.40 -22.54
CA ARG A 95 37.50 4.83 -23.81
C ARG A 95 37.46 6.34 -23.99
N ALA A 96 36.38 7.01 -23.60
CA ALA A 96 36.30 8.47 -23.61
C ALA A 96 37.32 9.10 -22.64
N TYR A 97 37.45 8.58 -21.42
CA TYR A 97 38.44 9.04 -20.46
C TYR A 97 39.88 8.88 -20.97
N CYS A 98 40.22 7.74 -21.60
CA CYS A 98 41.54 7.53 -22.18
C CYS A 98 41.86 8.49 -23.33
N ILE A 99 40.88 8.81 -24.19
CA ILE A 99 41.08 9.75 -25.30
C ILE A 99 41.32 11.17 -24.76
N SER A 100 40.55 11.60 -23.75
CA SER A 100 40.73 12.90 -23.10
C SER A 100 42.05 13.02 -22.34
N PHE A 101 42.65 11.90 -21.89
CA PHE A 101 43.94 11.90 -21.20
C PHE A 101 45.14 11.89 -22.18
N LEU A 102 44.93 11.44 -23.43
CA LEU A 102 45.97 11.31 -24.46
C LEU A 102 46.01 12.49 -25.45
N ASN A 103 45.03 13.38 -25.41
CA ASN A 103 45.07 14.71 -26.05
C ASN A 103 44.87 15.80 -24.97
N PRO A 104 45.94 16.20 -24.25
CA PRO A 104 45.92 17.42 -23.45
C PRO A 104 45.83 18.68 -24.32
#